data_AF-A0A1R1XMX5-F1
#
_entry.id   AF-A0A1R1XMX5-F1
#
_cell.length_a   1.000
_cell.length_b   1.000
_cell.length_c   1.000
_cell.angle_alpha   90.00
_cell.angle_beta   90.00
_cell.angle_gamma   90.00
#
_symmetry.space_group_name_H-M   'P 1'
#
loop_
_entity.id
_entity.type
_entity.pdbx_description
1 polymer ?
#
loop_
_entity_poly.entity_id
_entity_poly.type
_entity_poly.pdbx_seq_one_letter_code
_entity_poly.pdbx_strand_id
1 'polypeptide(L)'
;QNYWSKDIVFVFSDKGEDGIYKWLQLQNLVLESELNHKHRVSGLQAALSIELPPSSSYSDFALYYEGKNGQLPNLDLANIVMEIFSYNRFSTFHHGNFNCDLKSNDIKGQINRYLCVSSGLLENMKWLAFGTSVGTHAPFLEFRVDALTIRGIPNDSLNSTDPATLIRLGSYAHRGILANSRDSYAKTHIPFDSSP
;
A
#
# COMPACT_ATOMS: atom_id res chain seq x y z
N GLN A 1 33.71 -3.09 12.98
CA GLN A 1 32.26 -2.89 12.81
C GLN A 1 31.95 -3.23 11.35
N ASN A 2 31.37 -4.41 11.08
CA ASN A 2 31.02 -4.78 9.71
C ASN A 2 29.71 -4.08 9.35
N TYR A 3 29.80 -3.02 8.55
CA TYR A 3 28.63 -2.43 7.91
C TYR A 3 28.26 -3.34 6.73
N TRP A 4 27.18 -4.12 6.88
CA TRP A 4 26.56 -4.76 5.73
C TRP A 4 25.91 -3.67 4.87
N SER A 5 26.39 -3.53 3.63
CA SER A 5 25.72 -2.71 2.63
C SER A 5 24.37 -3.34 2.30
N LYS A 6 23.36 -2.49 2.15
CA LYS A 6 22.06 -2.86 1.59
C LYS A 6 22.01 -2.34 0.17
N ASP A 7 21.54 -3.17 -0.75
CA ASP A 7 21.29 -2.76 -2.13
C ASP A 7 19.88 -2.17 -2.24
N ILE A 8 19.74 -1.08 -3.00
CA ILE A 8 18.47 -0.40 -3.25
C ILE A 8 18.16 -0.51 -4.74
N VAL A 9 16.95 -0.96 -5.07
CA VAL A 9 16.47 -1.10 -6.45
C VAL A 9 15.29 -0.15 -6.66
N PHE A 10 15.39 0.67 -7.71
CA PHE A 10 14.30 1.55 -8.14
C PHE A 10 13.56 0.90 -9.30
N VAL A 11 12.25 0.76 -9.16
CA VAL A 11 11.36 0.20 -10.20
C VAL A 11 10.33 1.25 -10.57
N PHE A 12 10.25 1.56 -11.85
CA PHE A 12 9.27 2.48 -12.42
C PHE A 12 8.33 1.67 -13.31
N SER A 13 7.03 1.77 -13.06
CA SER A 13 5.99 1.03 -13.77
C SER A 13 5.03 2.01 -14.45
N ASP A 14 4.84 1.86 -15.76
CA ASP A 14 3.85 2.59 -16.56
C ASP A 14 2.42 2.10 -16.29
N LYS A 15 2.28 0.84 -15.85
CA LYS A 15 1.00 0.16 -15.62
C LYS A 15 0.63 0.06 -14.14
N GLY A 16 1.30 0.83 -13.27
CA GLY A 16 1.06 0.79 -11.82
C GLY A 16 1.25 -0.62 -11.27
N GLU A 17 0.23 -1.13 -10.57
CA GLU A 17 0.24 -2.44 -9.91
C GLU A 17 0.49 -3.60 -10.89
N ASP A 18 -0.19 -3.63 -12.03
CA ASP A 18 -0.07 -4.71 -13.03
C ASP A 18 1.36 -4.81 -13.59
N GLY A 19 2.03 -3.67 -13.76
CA GLY A 19 3.41 -3.64 -14.22
C GLY A 19 4.38 -4.13 -13.17
N ILE A 20 4.17 -3.80 -11.89
CA ILE A 20 4.95 -4.33 -10.77
C ILE A 20 4.74 -5.84 -10.62
N TYR A 21 3.50 -6.32 -10.74
CA TYR A 21 3.20 -7.75 -10.67
C TYR A 21 3.95 -8.53 -11.75
N LYS A 22 3.91 -8.06 -13.01
CA LYS A 22 4.66 -8.69 -14.11
C LYS A 22 6.17 -8.60 -13.91
N TRP A 23 6.67 -7.47 -13.40
CA TRP A 23 8.09 -7.32 -13.08
C TRP A 23 8.55 -8.33 -12.03
N LEU A 24 7.76 -8.53 -10.95
CA LEU A 24 8.02 -9.53 -9.91
C LEU A 24 7.95 -10.96 -10.45
N GLN A 25 6.98 -11.27 -11.31
CA GLN A 25 6.91 -12.56 -12.00
C GLN A 25 8.21 -12.82 -12.78
N LEU A 26 8.68 -11.85 -13.57
CA LEU A 26 9.93 -11.98 -14.33
C LEU A 26 11.16 -12.23 -13.43
N GLN A 27 11.20 -11.69 -12.20
CA GLN A 27 12.30 -11.95 -11.26
C GLN A 27 12.30 -13.38 -10.70
N ASN A 28 11.11 -14.01 -10.65
CA ASN A 28 10.91 -15.34 -10.08
C ASN A 28 10.83 -16.45 -11.14
N LEU A 29 10.72 -16.11 -12.43
CA LEU A 29 10.76 -17.10 -13.50
C LEU A 29 12.15 -17.73 -13.59
N VAL A 30 12.17 -19.06 -13.54
CA VAL A 30 13.33 -19.88 -13.91
C VAL A 30 13.12 -20.31 -15.36
N LEU A 31 13.58 -19.50 -16.30
CA LEU A 31 13.58 -19.89 -17.71
C LEU A 31 14.82 -20.74 -17.96
N GLU A 32 14.63 -22.06 -18.12
CA GLU A 32 15.73 -23.01 -18.38
C GLU A 32 16.50 -22.70 -19.68
N SER A 33 15.89 -21.99 -20.63
CA SER A 33 16.46 -21.69 -21.94
C SER A 33 17.11 -20.30 -22.08
N GLU A 34 16.92 -19.39 -21.11
CA GLU A 34 17.54 -18.06 -21.15
C GLU A 34 18.30 -17.79 -19.86
N LEU A 35 19.64 -17.82 -19.97
CA LEU A 35 20.60 -17.36 -18.96
C LEU A 35 20.52 -15.82 -18.75
N ASN A 36 19.32 -15.25 -18.63
CA ASN A 36 19.12 -13.83 -18.36
C ASN A 36 19.22 -13.52 -16.85
N HIS A 37 20.24 -14.09 -16.19
CA HIS A 37 20.58 -13.80 -14.79
C HIS A 37 21.14 -12.38 -14.58
N LYS A 38 21.51 -11.68 -15.66
CA LYS A 38 22.20 -10.38 -15.60
C LYS A 38 21.36 -9.25 -14.98
N HIS A 39 20.04 -9.39 -14.98
CA HIS A 39 19.11 -8.38 -14.47
C HIS A 39 18.18 -8.91 -13.38
N ARG A 40 18.47 -10.09 -12.83
CA ARG A 40 17.64 -10.69 -11.79
C ARG A 40 17.89 -10.01 -10.45
N VAL A 41 16.83 -9.53 -9.83
CA VAL A 41 16.85 -9.04 -8.45
C VAL A 41 16.30 -10.14 -7.55
N SER A 42 17.14 -10.69 -6.68
CA SER A 42 16.77 -11.70 -5.69
C SER A 42 17.00 -11.19 -4.27
N GLY A 43 16.33 -11.78 -3.29
CA GLY A 43 16.51 -11.43 -1.88
C GLY A 43 15.93 -10.06 -1.49
N LEU A 44 14.89 -9.60 -2.18
CA LEU A 44 14.13 -8.41 -1.79
C LEU A 44 13.61 -8.59 -0.35
N GLN A 45 14.01 -7.68 0.54
CA GLN A 45 13.63 -7.74 1.96
C GLN A 45 12.40 -6.91 2.25
N ALA A 46 12.32 -5.73 1.63
CA ALA A 46 11.19 -4.84 1.75
C ALA A 46 11.04 -4.02 0.47
N ALA A 47 9.85 -3.49 0.23
CA ALA A 47 9.55 -2.57 -0.85
C ALA A 47 8.77 -1.36 -0.34
N LEU A 48 9.10 -0.19 -0.87
CA LEU A 48 8.41 1.05 -0.56
C LEU A 48 7.85 1.61 -1.85
N SER A 49 6.52 1.72 -1.94
CA SER A 49 5.88 2.43 -3.03
C SER A 49 5.66 3.88 -2.64
N ILE A 50 5.99 4.80 -3.54
CA ILE A 50 5.78 6.24 -3.35
C ILE A 50 4.84 6.72 -4.44
N GLU A 51 3.66 7.19 -4.04
CA GLU A 51 2.63 7.68 -4.94
C GLU A 51 2.40 9.17 -4.71
N LEU A 52 2.90 9.98 -5.63
CA LEU A 52 2.73 11.43 -5.59
C LEU A 52 1.76 11.84 -6.69
N PRO A 53 0.47 12.09 -6.38
CA PRO A 53 -0.46 12.61 -7.36
C PRO A 53 0.03 13.99 -7.82
N PRO A 54 -0.07 14.37 -9.12
CA PRO A 54 0.33 15.67 -9.61
C PRO A 54 -0.23 16.80 -8.74
N SER A 55 0.66 17.60 -8.15
CA SER A 55 0.33 18.71 -7.26
C SER A 55 1.50 19.67 -7.21
N SER A 56 1.21 20.95 -6.92
CA SER A 56 2.25 21.95 -6.70
C SER A 56 2.96 21.78 -5.34
N SER A 57 2.23 21.28 -4.35
CA SER A 57 2.70 21.06 -2.99
C SER A 57 1.89 19.97 -2.28
N TYR A 58 2.46 19.36 -1.25
CA TYR A 58 1.81 18.34 -0.42
C TYR A 58 1.79 18.81 1.02
N SER A 59 0.66 18.64 1.71
CA SER A 59 0.54 19.01 3.12
C SER A 59 1.01 17.88 4.03
N ASP A 60 0.65 16.64 3.67
CA ASP A 60 0.80 15.47 4.52
C ASP A 60 0.98 14.21 3.68
N PHE A 61 1.22 13.07 4.35
CA PHE A 61 1.32 11.77 3.70
C PHE A 61 0.34 10.77 4.33
N ALA A 62 -0.27 9.94 3.50
CA ALA A 62 -1.06 8.80 3.92
C ALA A 62 -0.28 7.50 3.73
N LEU A 63 -0.35 6.62 4.72
CA LEU A 63 0.25 5.28 4.66
C LEU A 63 -0.85 4.25 4.35
N TYR A 64 -0.57 3.42 3.36
CA TYR A 64 -1.38 2.27 2.94
C TYR A 64 -0.52 1.02 3.03
N TYR A 65 -1.06 -0.05 3.59
CA TYR A 65 -0.32 -1.27 3.90
C TYR A 65 -1.18 -2.53 3.68
N GLU A 66 -2.40 -2.35 3.19
CA GLU A 66 -3.35 -3.41 2.89
C GLU A 66 -3.03 -4.08 1.55
N GLY A 67 -2.69 -5.37 1.64
CA GLY A 67 -2.51 -6.24 0.48
C GLY A 67 -3.80 -6.92 0.05
N LYS A 68 -3.72 -7.64 -1.08
CA LYS A 68 -4.83 -8.49 -1.52
C LYS A 68 -5.12 -9.56 -0.48
N ASN A 69 -6.40 -9.94 -0.34
CA ASN A 69 -6.87 -10.93 0.63
C ASN A 69 -6.54 -10.60 2.11
N GLY A 70 -6.38 -9.32 2.45
CA GLY A 70 -6.10 -8.89 3.83
C GLY A 70 -4.68 -9.20 4.31
N GLN A 71 -3.73 -9.40 3.39
CA GLN A 71 -2.31 -9.51 3.73
C GLN A 71 -1.80 -8.18 4.30
N LEU A 72 -0.90 -8.28 5.27
CA LEU A 72 -0.28 -7.14 5.93
C LEU A 72 1.24 -7.31 5.97
N PRO A 73 2.02 -6.24 5.78
CA PRO A 73 3.45 -6.25 6.02
C PRO A 73 3.74 -6.39 7.51
N ASN A 74 4.99 -6.72 7.84
CA ASN A 74 5.45 -6.61 9.21
C ASN A 74 5.25 -5.18 9.76
N LEU A 75 4.79 -5.09 11.01
CA LEU A 75 4.55 -3.85 11.74
C LEU A 75 5.84 -3.02 11.89
N ASP A 76 7.00 -3.67 11.93
CA ASP A 76 8.29 -2.98 12.02
C ASP A 76 8.53 -2.03 10.84
N LEU A 77 8.16 -2.43 9.61
CA LEU A 77 8.32 -1.58 8.43
C LEU A 77 7.45 -0.33 8.54
N ALA A 78 6.19 -0.50 8.94
CA ALA A 78 5.27 0.62 9.15
C ALA A 78 5.77 1.55 10.27
N ASN A 79 6.24 0.98 11.39
CA ASN A 79 6.78 1.73 12.52
C ASN A 79 8.02 2.55 12.13
N ILE A 80 8.95 1.95 11.36
CA ILE A 80 10.14 2.66 10.88
C ILE A 80 9.76 3.83 9.98
N VAL A 81 8.80 3.62 9.05
CA VAL A 81 8.34 4.70 8.18
C VAL A 81 7.69 5.83 8.99
N MET A 82 6.82 5.50 9.95
CA MET A 82 6.23 6.50 10.83
C MET A 82 7.28 7.28 11.63
N GLU A 83 8.28 6.59 12.17
CA GLU A 83 9.37 7.21 12.93
C GLU A 83 10.22 8.16 12.07
N ILE A 84 10.53 7.75 10.83
CA ILE A 84 11.27 8.61 9.90
C ILE A 84 10.44 9.85 9.54
N PHE A 85 9.14 9.69 9.30
CA PHE A 85 8.29 10.81 8.93
C PHE A 85 8.07 11.77 10.11
N SER A 86 7.87 11.24 11.32
CA SER A 86 7.74 12.04 12.54
C SER A 86 8.99 12.86 12.81
N TYR A 87 10.18 12.28 12.63
CA TYR A 87 11.47 12.98 12.75
C TYR A 87 11.59 14.14 11.75
N ASN A 88 11.10 13.96 10.53
CA ASN A 88 11.11 14.98 9.48
C ASN A 88 9.92 15.96 9.56
N ARG A 89 9.10 15.90 10.63
CA ARG A 89 7.91 16.72 10.83
C ARG A 89 6.85 16.59 9.73
N PHE A 90 6.78 15.42 9.10
CA PHE A 90 5.68 15.07 8.22
C PHE A 90 4.58 14.38 9.02
N SER A 91 3.33 14.84 8.90
CA SER A 91 2.20 14.11 9.46
C SER A 91 1.91 12.89 8.59
N THR A 92 1.83 11.71 9.22
CA THR A 92 1.38 10.48 8.57
C THR A 92 0.00 10.12 9.06
N PHE A 93 -0.92 9.87 8.12
CA PHE A 93 -2.25 9.35 8.43
C PHE A 93 -2.36 7.88 8.01
N HIS A 94 -2.87 7.03 8.90
CA HIS A 94 -3.35 5.70 8.53
C HIS A 94 -4.72 5.86 7.87
N HIS A 95 -4.85 5.53 6.59
CA HIS A 95 -6.13 5.59 5.86
C HIS A 95 -6.89 6.93 5.93
N GLY A 96 -6.18 8.07 5.97
CA GLY A 96 -6.82 9.37 6.09
C GLY A 96 -7.29 9.67 7.51
N ASN A 97 -7.47 10.96 7.79
CA ASN A 97 -7.42 11.53 9.14
C ASN A 97 -8.53 11.04 10.09
N PHE A 98 -8.14 10.55 11.28
CA PHE A 98 -8.98 10.58 12.49
C PHE A 98 -8.32 11.54 13.48
N ASN A 99 -8.67 12.82 13.41
CA ASN A 99 -8.15 13.81 14.35
C ASN A 99 -8.85 13.65 15.70
N CYS A 100 -8.47 12.62 16.45
CA CYS A 100 -8.98 12.39 17.79
C CYS A 100 -8.34 13.40 18.73
N ASP A 101 -9.13 14.26 19.35
CA ASP A 101 -8.63 15.12 20.42
C ASP A 101 -8.31 14.26 21.65
N LEU A 102 -7.03 13.96 21.84
CA LEU A 102 -6.52 13.15 22.94
C LEU A 102 -6.26 13.97 24.22
N LYS A 103 -6.48 15.29 24.20
CA LYS A 103 -6.07 16.20 25.30
C LYS A 103 -7.11 16.39 26.39
N SER A 104 -8.36 15.96 26.16
CA SER A 104 -9.44 16.13 27.15
C SER A 104 -9.42 15.03 28.22
N ASN A 105 -9.20 15.42 29.49
CA ASN A 105 -9.15 14.49 30.62
C ASN A 105 -10.51 14.21 31.29
N ASP A 106 -11.56 14.94 30.93
CA ASP A 106 -12.92 14.72 31.45
C ASP A 106 -13.47 13.35 31.06
N ILE A 107 -14.41 12.81 31.85
CA ILE A 107 -15.09 11.53 31.58
C ILE A 107 -15.70 11.51 30.16
N LYS A 108 -16.31 12.63 29.74
CA LYS A 108 -16.82 12.79 28.36
C LYS A 108 -15.70 12.75 27.32
N GLY A 109 -14.56 13.37 27.61
CA GLY A 109 -13.36 13.32 26.78
C GLY A 109 -12.80 11.91 26.63
N GLN A 110 -12.77 11.14 27.73
CA GLN A 110 -12.31 9.75 27.71
C GLN A 110 -13.22 8.84 26.86
N ILE A 111 -14.53 9.02 26.94
CA ILE A 111 -15.50 8.28 26.11
C ILE A 111 -15.35 8.68 24.64
N ASN A 112 -15.25 9.99 24.34
CA ASN A 112 -15.06 10.47 22.98
C ASN A 112 -13.76 9.95 22.37
N ARG A 113 -12.67 9.90 23.14
CA ARG A 113 -11.40 9.29 22.73
C ARG A 113 -11.58 7.83 22.36
N TYR A 114 -12.23 7.05 23.21
CA TYR A 114 -12.46 5.63 22.96
C TYR A 114 -13.31 5.41 21.70
N LEU A 115 -14.38 6.19 21.54
CA LEU A 115 -15.24 6.12 20.35
C LEU A 115 -14.49 6.50 19.07
N CYS A 116 -13.67 7.54 19.11
CA CYS A 116 -12.88 7.99 17.97
C CYS A 116 -11.84 6.94 17.55
N VAL A 117 -11.09 6.38 18.50
CA VAL A 117 -10.12 5.31 18.22
C VAL A 117 -10.83 4.06 17.70
N SER A 118 -11.97 3.68 18.30
CA SER A 118 -12.77 2.54 17.85
C SER A 118 -13.28 2.73 16.42
N SER A 119 -13.78 3.92 16.05
CA SER A 119 -14.18 4.21 14.67
C SER A 119 -13.00 4.09 13.69
N GLY A 120 -11.80 4.52 14.11
CA GLY A 120 -10.59 4.36 13.29
C GLY A 120 -10.21 2.89 13.11
N LEU A 121 -10.26 2.10 14.18
CA LEU A 121 -10.02 0.65 14.10
C LEU A 121 -11.02 -0.06 13.20
N LEU A 122 -12.32 0.28 13.31
CA LEU A 122 -13.37 -0.29 12.47
C LEU A 122 -13.18 0.06 11.00
N GLU A 123 -12.80 1.30 10.68
CA GLU A 123 -12.52 1.68 9.31
C GLU A 123 -11.29 0.92 8.77
N ASN A 124 -10.22 0.78 9.56
CA ASN A 124 -9.08 -0.05 9.16
C ASN A 124 -9.49 -1.52 8.96
N MET A 125 -10.28 -2.09 9.87
CA MET A 125 -10.82 -3.46 9.73
C MET A 125 -11.66 -3.61 8.47
N LYS A 126 -12.44 -2.59 8.10
CA LYS A 126 -13.21 -2.55 6.87
C LYS A 126 -12.30 -2.61 5.64
N TRP A 127 -11.23 -1.81 5.60
CA TRP A 127 -10.24 -1.86 4.50
C TRP A 127 -9.55 -3.22 4.40
N LEU A 128 -9.18 -3.81 5.54
CA LEU A 128 -8.60 -5.15 5.61
C LEU A 128 -9.58 -6.23 5.11
N ALA A 129 -10.83 -6.18 5.57
CA ALA A 129 -11.86 -7.15 5.22
C ALA A 129 -12.24 -7.08 3.73
N PHE A 130 -12.30 -5.87 3.18
CA PHE A 130 -12.55 -5.69 1.76
C PHE A 130 -11.38 -6.10 0.88
N GLY A 131 -10.18 -6.31 1.45
CA GLY A 131 -8.99 -6.76 0.73
C GLY A 131 -8.66 -5.91 -0.49
N THR A 132 -9.13 -4.65 -0.51
CA THR A 132 -8.91 -3.72 -1.61
C THR A 132 -7.51 -3.19 -1.45
N SER A 133 -6.57 -3.70 -2.24
CA SER A 133 -5.22 -3.17 -2.16
C SER A 133 -5.15 -1.80 -2.84
N VAL A 134 -4.89 -0.75 -2.07
CA VAL A 134 -4.69 0.59 -2.63
C VAL A 134 -3.19 0.80 -2.82
N GLY A 135 -2.76 0.67 -4.08
CA GLY A 135 -1.44 1.11 -4.53
C GLY A 135 -0.54 0.00 -5.03
N THR A 136 0.59 0.39 -5.62
CA THR A 136 1.47 -0.55 -6.33
C THR A 136 2.27 -1.50 -5.43
N HIS A 137 2.08 -1.42 -4.10
CA HIS A 137 2.74 -2.29 -3.13
C HIS A 137 2.11 -3.69 -3.03
N ALA A 138 0.84 -3.84 -3.39
CA ALA A 138 0.08 -5.09 -3.17
C ALA A 138 0.74 -6.36 -3.72
N PRO A 139 1.31 -6.35 -4.95
CA PRO A 139 1.96 -7.53 -5.51
C PRO A 139 3.15 -7.99 -4.66
N PHE A 140 3.89 -7.08 -4.03
CA PHE A 140 5.05 -7.47 -3.20
C PHE A 140 4.63 -8.35 -2.02
N LEU A 141 3.49 -8.05 -1.39
CA LEU A 141 2.95 -8.85 -0.29
C LEU A 141 2.59 -10.28 -0.76
N GLU A 142 2.05 -10.42 -1.98
CA GLU A 142 1.78 -11.75 -2.58
C GLU A 142 3.06 -12.57 -2.76
N PHE A 143 4.18 -11.92 -3.11
CA PHE A 143 5.50 -12.54 -3.24
C PHE A 143 6.28 -12.62 -1.92
N ARG A 144 5.63 -12.39 -0.76
CA ARG A 144 6.21 -12.42 0.59
C ARG A 144 7.35 -11.41 0.81
N VAL A 145 7.26 -10.26 0.15
CA VAL A 145 8.14 -9.11 0.38
C VAL A 145 7.32 -8.09 1.16
N ASP A 146 7.80 -7.69 2.34
CA ASP A 146 7.13 -6.68 3.16
C ASP A 146 7.07 -5.36 2.39
N ALA A 147 5.87 -4.82 2.18
CA ALA A 147 5.70 -3.60 1.41
C ALA A 147 4.60 -2.69 1.92
N LEU A 148 4.80 -1.39 1.74
CA LEU A 148 3.79 -0.37 2.01
C LEU A 148 3.84 0.75 0.98
N THR A 149 2.75 1.50 0.85
CA THR A 149 2.65 2.69 0.00
C THR A 149 2.57 3.95 0.83
N ILE A 150 3.38 4.93 0.46
CA ILE A 150 3.32 6.30 0.95
C ILE A 150 2.69 7.15 -0.13
N ARG A 151 1.57 7.81 0.17
CA ARG A 151 0.88 8.68 -0.76
C ARG A 151 0.91 10.13 -0.30
N GLY A 152 1.25 11.05 -1.19
CA GLY A 152 1.18 12.49 -0.91
C GLY A 152 -0.26 13.00 -0.90
N ILE A 153 -0.64 13.75 0.12
CA ILE A 153 -1.91 14.49 0.18
C ILE A 153 -1.65 15.90 -0.37
N PRO A 154 -2.23 16.26 -1.53
CA PRO A 154 -1.98 17.55 -2.15
C PRO A 154 -2.55 18.70 -1.30
N ASN A 155 -1.79 19.79 -1.19
CA ASN A 155 -2.20 21.01 -0.47
C ASN A 155 -3.02 21.98 -1.34
N ASP A 156 -3.20 21.67 -2.62
CA ASP A 156 -4.01 22.48 -3.52
C ASP A 156 -5.43 22.57 -2.95
N SER A 157 -5.81 23.78 -2.52
CA SER A 157 -7.06 24.05 -1.80
C SER A 157 -8.24 23.41 -2.52
N LEU A 158 -9.10 22.72 -1.76
CA LEU A 158 -10.41 22.18 -2.11
C LEU A 158 -11.40 23.19 -2.75
N ASN A 159 -10.95 24.36 -3.20
CA ASN A 159 -11.72 25.29 -4.03
C ASN A 159 -11.70 24.92 -5.52
N SER A 160 -10.86 23.98 -5.92
CA SER A 160 -11.10 23.20 -7.13
C SER A 160 -11.50 21.81 -6.66
N THR A 161 -12.80 21.51 -6.68
CA THR A 161 -13.24 20.13 -6.88
C THR A 161 -12.73 19.72 -8.25
N ASP A 162 -11.44 19.40 -8.35
CA ASP A 162 -10.90 18.84 -9.57
C ASP A 162 -11.53 17.44 -9.66
N PRO A 163 -12.47 17.22 -10.60
CA PRO A 163 -13.11 15.92 -10.74
C PRO A 163 -12.06 14.81 -10.93
N ALA A 164 -10.84 15.14 -11.37
CA ALA A 164 -9.74 14.20 -11.45
C ALA A 164 -9.38 13.54 -10.11
N THR A 165 -9.38 14.25 -8.98
CA THR A 165 -9.01 13.67 -7.67
C THR A 165 -10.09 12.72 -7.15
N LEU A 166 -11.36 13.10 -7.28
CA LEU A 166 -12.51 12.27 -6.91
C LEU A 166 -12.68 11.06 -7.84
N ILE A 167 -12.55 11.26 -9.15
CA ILE A 167 -12.58 10.18 -10.15
C ILE A 167 -11.41 9.22 -9.92
N ARG A 168 -10.23 9.73 -9.53
CA ARG A 168 -9.08 8.89 -9.21
C ARG A 168 -9.32 8.05 -7.96
N LEU A 169 -9.72 8.65 -6.85
CA LEU A 169 -10.10 7.92 -5.63
C LEU A 169 -11.17 6.86 -5.91
N GLY A 170 -12.21 7.22 -6.67
CA GLY A 170 -13.24 6.29 -7.12
C GLY A 170 -12.70 5.17 -8.01
N SER A 171 -11.79 5.49 -8.93
CA SER A 171 -11.15 4.51 -9.81
C SER A 171 -10.23 3.55 -9.06
N TYR A 172 -9.56 3.99 -8.00
CA TYR A 172 -8.74 3.12 -7.15
C TYR A 172 -9.60 2.20 -6.30
N ALA A 173 -10.66 2.72 -5.68
CA ALA A 173 -11.62 1.89 -4.95
C ALA A 173 -12.29 0.86 -5.88
N HIS A 174 -12.67 1.28 -7.08
CA HIS A 174 -13.23 0.38 -8.09
C HIS A 174 -12.22 -0.68 -8.54
N ARG A 175 -10.96 -0.31 -8.80
CA ARG A 175 -9.89 -1.25 -9.15
C ARG A 175 -9.59 -2.24 -8.02
N GLY A 176 -9.59 -1.79 -6.77
CA GLY A 176 -9.42 -2.67 -5.61
C GLY A 176 -10.53 -3.72 -5.52
N ILE A 177 -11.79 -3.32 -5.75
CA ILE A 177 -12.94 -4.24 -5.77
C ILE A 177 -12.80 -5.26 -6.92
N LEU A 178 -12.45 -4.79 -8.12
CA LEU A 178 -12.26 -5.66 -9.29
C LEU A 178 -11.07 -6.61 -9.13
N ALA A 179 -9.97 -6.16 -8.53
CA ALA A 179 -8.79 -6.97 -8.27
C ALA A 179 -9.11 -8.11 -7.29
N ASN A 180 -9.82 -7.81 -6.20
CA ASN A 180 -10.22 -8.82 -5.23
C ASN A 180 -11.26 -9.81 -5.80
N SER A 181 -12.18 -9.31 -6.62
CA SER A 181 -13.13 -10.14 -7.37
C SER A 181 -12.42 -11.10 -8.35
N ARG A 182 -11.47 -10.61 -9.16
CA ARG A 182 -10.71 -11.44 -10.11
C ARG A 182 -9.87 -12.51 -9.40
N ASP A 183 -9.27 -12.19 -8.25
CA ASP A 183 -8.50 -13.16 -7.47
C ASP A 183 -9.41 -14.24 -6.84
N SER A 184 -10.62 -13.88 -6.41
CA SER A 184 -11.65 -14.83 -6.01
C SER A 184 -12.09 -15.75 -7.16
N TYR A 185 -12.31 -15.22 -8.37
CA TYR A 185 -12.69 -16.02 -9.54
C TYR A 185 -11.56 -16.92 -10.04
N ALA A 186 -10.31 -16.45 -9.99
CA ALA A 186 -9.13 -17.24 -10.36
C ALA A 186 -8.91 -18.43 -9.41
N LYS A 187 -9.21 -18.28 -8.11
CA LYS A 187 -9.12 -19.37 -7.11
C LYS A 187 -10.24 -20.40 -7.23
N THR A 188 -11.42 -20.04 -7.76
CA THR A 188 -12.54 -20.98 -7.97
C THR A 188 -12.45 -21.77 -9.27
N HIS A 189 -11.63 -21.34 -10.22
CA HIS A 189 -11.32 -22.06 -11.45
C HIS A 189 -9.88 -22.54 -11.43
N ILE A 190 -9.61 -23.57 -10.64
CA ILE A 190 -8.51 -24.49 -10.95
C ILE A 190 -8.87 -25.10 -12.32
N PRO A 191 -8.04 -24.96 -13.37
CA PRO A 191 -8.28 -25.72 -14.58
C PRO A 191 -8.22 -27.19 -14.19
N PHE A 192 -9.33 -27.91 -14.35
CA PHE A 192 -9.26 -29.36 -14.46
C PHE A 192 -8.32 -29.61 -15.64
N ASP A 193 -7.12 -30.10 -15.34
CA ASP A 193 -6.24 -30.68 -16.33
C ASP A 193 -6.94 -31.95 -16.85
N SER A 194 -7.80 -31.75 -17.84
CA SER A 194 -8.30 -32.82 -18.68
C SER A 194 -7.34 -32.90 -19.85
N SER A 195 -6.29 -33.70 -19.71
CA SER A 195 -5.61 -34.27 -20.86
C SER A 195 -5.45 -35.79 -20.66
N PRO A 196 -5.64 -36.58 -21.74
CA PRO A 196 -5.96 -38.01 -21.71
C PRO A 196 -4.80 -38.94 -21.41
#